data_AF-A0AB73TH61-F1
#
_entry.id   AF-A0AB73TH61-F1
#
_cell.length_a   1.000
_cell.length_b   1.000
_cell.length_c   1.000
_cell.angle_alpha   90.00
_cell.angle_beta   90.00
_cell.angle_gamma   90.00
#
_symmetry.space_group_name_H-M   'P 1'
#
loop_
_entity.id
_entity.type
_entity.pdbx_description
1 polymer ?
#
loop_
_entity_poly.entity_id
_entity_poly.type
_entity_poly.pdbx_seq_one_letter_code
_entity_poly.pdbx_strand_id
1 'polypeptide(L)' 'MNPQLIFGIGGAVAVLWGLTIAIFNQWAQKLRGGRLANGRPLTPGFVRFIGIFLVVLGTLFVVLAVTGFLPDHASWR' A
#
# COMPACT_ATOMS: atom_id res chain seq x y z
N MET A 1 -14.54 -9.17 -14.20
CA MET A 1 -14.18 -7.80 -13.76
C MET A 1 -12.85 -7.41 -14.40
N ASN A 2 -12.64 -6.12 -14.75
CA ASN A 2 -11.40 -5.65 -15.40
C ASN A 2 -10.19 -5.63 -14.40
N PRO A 3 -9.10 -6.41 -14.63
CA PRO A 3 -7.90 -6.45 -13.82
C PRO A 3 -7.28 -5.09 -13.65
N GLN A 4 -7.21 -4.25 -14.69
CA GLN A 4 -6.71 -2.89 -14.56
C GLN A 4 -7.53 -2.08 -13.55
N LEU A 5 -8.85 -2.25 -13.57
CA LEU A 5 -9.75 -1.59 -12.61
C LEU A 5 -9.52 -2.11 -11.19
N ILE A 6 -9.31 -3.42 -11.01
CA ILE A 6 -9.02 -4.02 -9.70
C ILE A 6 -7.67 -3.54 -9.16
N PHE A 7 -6.61 -3.54 -9.99
CA PHE A 7 -5.29 -3.07 -9.60
C PHE A 7 -5.23 -1.56 -9.40
N GLY A 8 -5.96 -0.77 -10.20
CA GLY A 8 -6.06 0.67 -10.05
C GLY A 8 -6.78 1.08 -8.76
N ILE A 9 -7.96 0.49 -8.48
CA ILE A 9 -8.69 0.73 -7.24
C ILE A 9 -7.89 0.20 -6.04
N GLY A 10 -7.35 -1.02 -6.13
CA GLY A 10 -6.55 -1.62 -5.07
C GLY A 10 -5.29 -0.81 -4.76
N GLY A 11 -4.60 -0.33 -5.79
CA GLY A 11 -3.44 0.55 -5.67
C GLY A 11 -3.80 1.89 -5.02
N ALA A 12 -4.89 2.53 -5.45
CA ALA A 12 -5.35 3.79 -4.86
C ALA A 12 -5.71 3.65 -3.38
N VAL A 13 -6.39 2.56 -3.01
CA VAL A 13 -6.71 2.24 -1.61
C VAL A 13 -5.44 1.99 -0.80
N ALA A 14 -4.47 1.26 -1.35
CA ALA A 14 -3.18 1.01 -0.70
C ALA A 14 -2.38 2.29 -0.48
N VAL A 15 -2.42 3.24 -1.42
CA VAL A 15 -1.80 4.57 -1.27
C VAL A 15 -2.42 5.34 -0.13
N LEU A 16 -3.76 5.45 -0.09
CA LEU A 16 -4.46 6.18 0.96
C LEU A 16 -4.20 5.59 2.34
N TRP A 17 -4.20 4.26 2.44
CA TRP A 17 -3.86 3.56 3.68
C TRP A 17 -2.40 3.73 4.09
N GLY A 18 -1.47 3.60 3.15
CA GLY A 18 -0.05 3.82 3.39
C GLY A 18 0.24 5.23 3.90
N LEU A 19 -0.41 6.24 3.30
CA LEU A 19 -0.29 7.65 3.67
C LEU A 19 -0.81 7.87 5.09
N THR A 20 -1.98 7.29 5.40
CA THR A 20 -2.59 7.36 6.73
C THR A 20 -1.66 6.75 7.78
N ILE A 21 -1.07 5.58 7.51
CA ILE A 21 -0.11 4.93 8.43
C ILE A 21 1.19 5.73 8.56
N ALA A 22 1.66 6.35 7.48
CA ALA A 22 2.89 7.15 7.47
C ALA A 22 2.76 8.44 8.28
N ILE A 23 1.60 9.11 8.18
CA ILE A 23 1.29 10.37 8.89
C ILE A 23 0.92 10.08 10.34
N PHE A 24 0.03 9.10 10.57
CA PHE A 24 -0.48 8.73 11.89
C PHE A 24 0.28 7.53 12.47
N ASN A 25 1.59 7.49 12.30
CA ASN A 25 2.43 6.37 12.72
C ASN A 25 2.33 6.08 14.23
N GLN A 26 2.19 7.10 15.08
CA GLN A 26 2.00 6.95 16.53
C GLN A 26 0.64 6.32 16.89
N TRP A 27 -0.43 6.64 16.15
CA TRP A 27 -1.74 6.00 16.32
C TRP A 27 -1.71 4.55 15.84
N ALA A 28 -1.08 4.29 14.69
CA ALA A 28 -0.91 2.96 14.15
C ALA A 28 -0.09 2.05 15.10
N GLN A 29 0.85 2.62 15.85
CA GLN A 29 1.55 1.89 16.92
C GLN A 29 0.65 1.51 18.08
N LYS A 30 -0.23 2.41 18.53
CA LYS A 30 -1.17 2.12 19.61
C LYS A 30 -2.11 0.96 19.24
N LEU A 31 -2.45 0.81 17.97
CA LEU A 31 -3.30 -0.27 17.47
C LEU A 31 -2.59 -1.63 17.35
N ARG A 32 -1.30 -1.66 16.98
CA ARG A 32 -0.55 -2.92 16.76
C ARG A 32 0.10 -3.50 18.02
N GLY A 33 0.09 -2.76 19.13
CA GLY A 33 0.82 -3.14 20.35
C GLY A 33 2.32 -2.94 20.20
N GLY A 34 3.02 -2.69 21.32
CA GLY A 34 4.42 -2.23 21.33
C GLY A 34 5.48 -3.21 20.81
N ARG A 35 5.10 -4.41 20.35
CA ARG A 35 6.01 -5.45 19.86
C ARG A 35 5.49 -6.10 18.59
N LEU A 36 6.40 -6.29 17.63
CA LEU A 36 6.18 -7.13 16.46
C LEU A 36 6.06 -8.61 16.87
N ALA A 37 5.45 -9.45 16.02
CA ALA A 37 5.34 -10.89 16.24
C ALA A 37 6.69 -11.62 16.41
N ASN A 38 7.79 -10.98 15.99
CA ASN A 38 9.17 -11.46 16.12
C ASN A 38 9.90 -10.88 17.36
N GLY A 39 9.19 -10.24 18.29
CA GLY A 39 9.74 -9.70 19.53
C GLY A 39 10.50 -8.37 19.41
N ARG A 40 10.70 -7.84 18.19
CA ARG A 40 11.36 -6.55 18.00
C ARG A 40 10.43 -5.39 18.40
N PRO A 41 10.99 -4.29 18.96
CA PRO A 41 10.21 -3.11 19.29
C PRO A 41 9.62 -2.52 18.00
N LEU A 42 8.30 -2.33 18.00
CA LEU A 42 7.64 -1.60 16.93
C LEU A 42 8.03 -0.13 17.13
N THR A 43 8.94 0.43 16.32
CA THR A 43 9.37 1.83 16.42
C THR A 43 8.59 2.74 15.47
N PRO A 44 8.38 4.04 15.80
CA PRO A 44 7.55 4.92 14.99
C PRO A 44 8.11 5.09 13.57
N GLY A 45 9.44 5.01 13.46
CA GLY A 45 10.15 4.97 12.17
C GLY A 45 9.84 3.72 11.36
N PHE A 46 9.76 2.54 11.99
CA PHE A 46 9.42 1.30 11.30
C PHE A 46 7.98 1.29 10.75
N VAL A 47 7.02 1.79 11.54
CA VAL A 47 5.62 1.92 11.08
C VAL A 47 5.51 2.92 9.94
N ARG A 48 6.22 4.06 10.04
CA ARG A 48 6.29 5.05 8.97
C ARG A 48 6.92 4.46 7.71
N PHE A 49 7.98 3.66 7.84
CA PHE A 49 8.61 2.96 6.72
C PHE A 49 7.64 2.02 6.01
N ILE A 50 6.86 1.22 6.74
CA ILE A 50 5.81 0.37 6.16
C ILE A 50 4.75 1.22 5.43
N GLY A 51 4.31 2.32 6.05
CA GLY A 51 3.36 3.24 5.42
C GLY A 51 3.89 3.80 4.10
N ILE A 52 5.13 4.30 4.09
CA ILE A 52 5.79 4.81 2.87
C ILE A 52 5.91 3.70 1.82
N PHE A 53 6.30 2.48 2.22
CA PHE A 53 6.42 1.36 1.30
C PHE A 53 5.08 1.01 0.63
N LEU A 54 3.97 1.03 1.40
CA LEU A 54 2.62 0.86 0.88
C LEU A 54 2.22 1.98 -0.10
N VAL A 55 2.59 3.23 0.20
CA VAL A 55 2.37 4.35 -0.72
C VAL A 55 3.11 4.13 -2.03
N VAL A 56 4.41 3.85 -1.97
CA VAL A 56 5.25 3.69 -3.16
C VAL A 56 4.75 2.54 -4.03
N LEU A 57 4.48 1.37 -3.42
CA LEU A 57 3.93 0.23 -4.16
C LEU A 57 2.54 0.52 -4.71
N GLY A 58 1.65 1.11 -3.91
CA GLY A 58 0.30 1.46 -4.36
C GLY A 58 0.32 2.44 -5.53
N THR A 59 1.18 3.47 -5.47
CA THR A 59 1.36 4.44 -6.56
C THR A 59 1.89 3.75 -7.81
N LEU A 60 2.84 2.83 -7.67
CA LEU A 60 3.33 2.04 -8.80
C LEU A 60 2.20 1.24 -9.46
N PHE A 61 1.35 0.56 -8.69
CA PHE A 61 0.19 -0.16 -9.23
C PHE A 61 -0.80 0.76 -9.94
N VAL A 62 -1.08 1.94 -9.39
CA VAL A 62 -1.94 2.94 -10.04
C VAL A 62 -1.33 3.40 -11.37
N VAL A 63 -0.04 3.72 -11.39
CA VAL A 63 0.65 4.13 -12.62
C VAL A 63 0.62 3.03 -13.66
N LEU A 64 0.92 1.78 -13.29
CA LEU A 64 0.85 0.64 -14.20
C LEU A 64 -0.56 0.38 -14.74
N ALA A 65 -1.59 0.67 -13.94
CA ALA A 65 -2.99 0.52 -14.34
C ALA A 65 -3.41 1.63 -15.30
N VAL A 66 -3.06 2.89 -15.01
CA VAL A 66 -3.40 4.06 -15.83
C VAL A 66 -2.63 4.07 -17.16
N THR A 67 -1.38 3.61 -17.16
CA THR A 67 -0.54 3.56 -18.37
C THR A 67 -0.85 2.38 -19.28
N GLY A 68 -1.77 1.48 -18.88
CA GLY A 68 -2.13 0.32 -19.68
C GLY A 68 -1.07 -0.80 -19.69
N PHE A 69 -0.06 -0.72 -18.81
CA PHE A 69 1.00 -1.73 -18.69
C PHE A 69 0.50 -3.02 -18.03
N LEU A 70 -0.60 -2.93 -17.26
CA LEU A 70 -1.28 -4.10 -16.70
C LEU A 70 -2.20 -4.74 -17.75
N PRO A 71 -2.27 -6.08 -17.83
CA PRO A 71 -3.07 -6.77 -18.83
C PRO A 71 -4.55 -6.39 -18.70
N ASP A 72 -5.05 -5.67 -19.70
CA ASP A 72 -6.47 -5.68 -20.01
C ASP A 72 -6.78 -7.00 -20.73
N HIS A 73 -7.95 -7.55 -20.47
CA HIS A 73 -8.50 -8.75 -21.12
C HIS A 73 -8.45 -8.72 -22.66
N ALA A 74 -8.21 -7.55 -23.25
CA ALA A 74 -8.16 -7.33 -24.70
C ALA A 74 -6.87 -7.86 -25.37
N SER A 75 -5.86 -8.30 -24.61
CA SER A 75 -4.58 -8.79 -25.16
C SER A 75 -4.54 -10.30 -25.46
N TRP A 76 -5.64 -11.04 -25.20
CA TRP A 76 -5.79 -12.46 -25.57
C TRP A 76 -6.69 -12.63 -26.81
N ARG A 77 -6.43 -11.88 -27.87
CA ARG A 77 -6.90 -12.23 -29.22
C ARG A 77 -5.86 -13.10 -29.91
#